data_AF-A0A8B6HS91-F1
#
_entry.id   AF-A0A8B6HS91-F1
#
_cell.length_a   1.000
_cell.length_b   1.000
_cell.length_c   1.000
_cell.angle_alpha   90.00
_cell.angle_beta   90.00
_cell.angle_gamma   90.00
#
_symmetry.space_group_name_H-M   'P 1'
#
loop_
_entity.id
_entity.type
_entity.pdbx_description
1 polymer ?
#
loop_
_entity_poly.entity_id
_entity_poly.type
_entity_poly.pdbx_seq_one_letter_code
_entity_poly.pdbx_strand_id
1 'polypeptide(L)'
;MHSVNRVQVRQSPYLDVFHTHYNTRLTIDSGATGNMLRASAAKRMGIEIKSSSQSAHQADGSSPLKVIGEVHTNFTRDGRELHFEGLVVETLDVDILAGIPFMEKNDISIRPAKRQVILGNNTVYTYGSVQNTSEHHTVRRAHVLRAPAQFTTIWPGDFLEMQLPSDICSTDDTFAIEPRLESHVSSMHAGKDSNVWPPPNLITSVAGRIRIPNLTQEPHSLRRNEHFCQIRSTYVPECISDAVESTENIDKINHPRLTNHSESVKIDPDNLLSQELKVKFRDTVKNFDDVFRPIFQGIQWCRRSISS
;
A
#
# COMPACT_ATOMS: atom_id res chain seq x y z
N MET A 1 23.69 -19.64 -5.17
CA MET A 1 24.31 -18.97 -6.34
C MET A 1 24.35 -17.47 -6.06
N HIS A 2 25.51 -16.90 -5.75
CA HIS A 2 25.65 -15.46 -5.50
C HIS A 2 25.81 -14.74 -6.84
N SER A 3 24.81 -13.94 -7.25
CA SER A 3 24.93 -13.10 -8.44
C SER A 3 25.89 -11.94 -8.13
N VAL A 4 27.09 -11.97 -8.73
CA VAL A 4 28.00 -10.83 -8.72
C VAL A 4 27.52 -9.85 -9.79
N ASN A 5 26.68 -8.89 -9.41
CA ASN A 5 26.24 -7.82 -10.30
C ASN A 5 27.41 -6.84 -10.57
N ARG A 6 28.23 -7.14 -11.58
CA ARG A 6 29.33 -6.26 -12.05
C ARG A 6 28.82 -4.93 -12.62
N VAL A 7 27.54 -4.87 -13.01
CA VAL A 7 26.88 -3.70 -13.59
C VAL A 7 25.89 -3.14 -12.57
N GLN A 8 25.92 -1.83 -12.36
CA GLN A 8 24.98 -1.16 -11.45
C GLN A 8 23.57 -1.18 -12.05
N VAL A 9 22.66 -1.86 -11.36
CA VAL A 9 21.22 -1.77 -11.64
C VAL A 9 20.64 -0.73 -10.68
N ARG A 10 19.98 0.28 -11.23
CA ARG A 10 19.34 1.37 -10.47
C ARG A 10 17.85 1.39 -10.78
N GLN A 11 17.07 1.89 -9.82
CA GLN A 11 15.64 2.08 -9.99
C GLN A 11 15.36 3.11 -11.10
N SER A 12 14.41 2.78 -11.98
CA SER A 12 13.93 3.70 -13.02
C SER A 12 13.28 4.95 -12.40
N PRO A 13 13.34 6.11 -13.09
CA PRO A 13 12.60 7.29 -12.67
C PRO A 13 11.11 7.00 -12.58
N TYR A 14 10.47 7.55 -11.56
CA TYR A 14 9.03 7.40 -11.39
C TYR A 14 8.41 8.65 -10.77
N LEU A 15 7.09 8.76 -10.93
CA LEU A 15 6.26 9.79 -10.33
C LEU A 15 5.03 9.15 -9.70
N ASP A 16 4.85 9.33 -8.40
CA ASP A 16 3.61 8.92 -7.72
C ASP A 16 2.52 9.96 -8.01
N VAL A 17 1.31 9.51 -8.34
CA VAL A 17 0.20 10.35 -8.77
C VAL A 17 -1.11 9.80 -8.26
N PHE A 18 -2.17 10.62 -8.28
CA PHE A 18 -3.53 10.16 -8.06
C PHE A 18 -4.30 10.04 -9.37
N HIS A 19 -5.14 9.02 -9.48
CA HIS A 19 -6.28 8.95 -10.39
C HIS A 19 -7.53 8.80 -9.53
N THR A 20 -8.42 9.80 -9.53
CA THR A 20 -9.49 9.91 -8.53
C THR A 20 -8.95 9.74 -7.10
N HIS A 21 -9.37 8.73 -6.35
CA HIS A 21 -8.84 8.43 -5.01
C HIS A 21 -7.71 7.39 -5.00
N TYR A 22 -7.44 6.74 -6.13
CA TYR A 22 -6.39 5.74 -6.24
C TYR A 22 -5.03 6.42 -6.37
N ASN A 23 -4.06 6.00 -5.56
CA ASN A 23 -2.66 6.32 -5.83
C ASN A 23 -2.07 5.29 -6.80
N THR A 24 -1.20 5.74 -7.69
CA THR A 24 -0.46 4.88 -8.62
C THR A 24 0.90 5.48 -8.93
N ARG A 25 1.78 4.66 -9.49
CA ARG A 25 3.15 5.04 -9.85
C ARG A 25 3.30 5.03 -11.36
N LEU A 26 3.65 6.18 -11.93
CA LEU A 26 4.08 6.31 -13.32
C LEU A 26 5.57 6.03 -13.41
N THR A 27 5.98 4.97 -14.10
CA THR A 27 7.39 4.74 -14.42
C THR A 27 7.73 5.55 -15.66
N ILE A 28 8.64 6.50 -15.54
CA ILE A 28 9.03 7.39 -16.64
C ILE A 28 10.18 6.74 -17.40
N ASP A 29 9.98 6.47 -18.68
CA ASP A 29 10.95 5.77 -19.53
C ASP A 29 11.17 6.51 -20.85
N SER A 30 12.33 7.15 -20.99
CA SER A 30 12.72 7.81 -22.23
C SER A 30 13.09 6.86 -23.37
N GLY A 31 13.27 5.57 -23.08
CA GLY A 31 13.46 4.53 -24.09
C GLY A 31 12.16 4.04 -24.72
N ALA A 32 11.01 4.33 -24.09
CA ALA A 32 9.71 3.89 -24.58
C ALA A 32 9.11 4.88 -25.59
N THR A 33 8.80 4.40 -26.79
CA THR A 33 8.17 5.18 -27.87
C THR A 33 6.67 5.39 -27.69
N GLY A 34 6.04 4.65 -26.76
CA GLY A 34 4.62 4.74 -26.45
C GLY A 34 4.36 4.64 -24.96
N ASN A 35 3.17 5.07 -24.56
CA ASN A 35 2.69 4.92 -23.20
C ASN A 35 1.93 3.60 -23.06
N MET A 36 2.11 2.92 -21.94
CA MET A 36 1.44 1.64 -21.67
C MET A 36 0.82 1.63 -20.28
N LEU A 37 -0.35 1.03 -20.17
CA LEU A 37 -1.08 0.81 -18.93
C LEU A 37 -1.37 -0.68 -18.80
N ARG A 38 -1.01 -1.28 -17.66
CA ARG A 38 -1.36 -2.67 -17.37
C ARG A 38 -2.87 -2.80 -17.20
N ALA A 39 -3.49 -3.79 -17.84
CA ALA A 39 -4.93 -4.00 -17.80
C ALA A 39 -5.49 -4.17 -16.38
N SER A 40 -4.76 -4.85 -15.49
CA SER A 40 -5.17 -4.99 -14.09
C SER A 40 -5.14 -3.66 -13.34
N ALA A 41 -4.21 -2.75 -13.67
CA ALA A 41 -4.14 -1.41 -13.09
C ALA A 41 -5.29 -0.52 -13.60
N ALA A 42 -5.59 -0.56 -14.91
CA ALA A 42 -6.74 0.13 -15.49
C ALA A 42 -8.06 -0.28 -14.81
N LYS A 43 -8.27 -1.60 -14.69
CA LYS A 43 -9.46 -2.17 -14.03
C LYS A 43 -9.56 -1.77 -12.57
N ARG A 44 -8.44 -1.82 -11.83
CA ARG A 44 -8.37 -1.44 -10.41
C ARG A 44 -8.75 0.03 -10.20
N MET A 45 -8.34 0.92 -11.11
CA MET A 45 -8.63 2.35 -11.04
C MET A 45 -9.99 2.73 -11.66
N GLY A 46 -10.72 1.77 -12.24
CA GLY A 46 -11.99 2.03 -12.93
C GLY A 46 -11.85 2.86 -14.21
N ILE A 47 -10.69 2.81 -14.88
CA ILE A 47 -10.45 3.55 -16.13
C ILE A 47 -11.18 2.83 -17.28
N GLU A 48 -11.94 3.59 -18.06
CA GLU A 48 -12.61 3.08 -19.26
C GLU A 48 -11.58 2.70 -20.34
N ILE A 49 -11.61 1.44 -20.78
CA ILE A 49 -10.75 0.93 -21.85
C ILE A 49 -11.55 0.95 -23.15
N LYS A 50 -11.05 1.68 -24.14
CA LYS A 50 -11.64 1.74 -25.49
C LYS A 50 -10.95 0.74 -26.41
N SER A 51 -11.67 0.25 -27.43
CA SER A 51 -11.09 -0.61 -28.46
C SER A 51 -9.98 0.12 -29.20
N SER A 52 -8.84 -0.53 -29.42
CA SER A 52 -7.74 0.00 -30.23
C SER A 52 -7.40 -0.98 -31.34
N SER A 53 -6.96 -0.45 -32.49
CA SER A 53 -6.37 -1.22 -33.59
C SER A 53 -4.84 -1.21 -33.58
N GLN A 54 -4.24 -0.50 -32.62
CA GLN A 54 -2.80 -0.38 -32.51
C GLN A 54 -2.17 -1.66 -31.93
N SER A 55 -0.90 -1.88 -32.27
CA SER A 55 -0.08 -2.96 -31.70
C SER A 55 1.16 -2.37 -31.04
N ALA A 56 1.70 -3.09 -30.07
CA ALA A 56 2.91 -2.73 -29.36
C ALA A 56 3.89 -3.90 -29.35
N HIS A 57 5.18 -3.59 -29.37
CA HIS A 57 6.25 -4.57 -29.26
C HIS A 57 7.14 -4.20 -28.08
N GLN A 58 7.81 -5.19 -27.50
CA GLN A 58 8.86 -4.96 -26.51
C GLN A 58 10.07 -4.28 -27.16
N ALA A 59 11.02 -3.84 -26.33
CA ALA A 59 12.23 -3.15 -26.78
C ALA A 59 13.14 -4.01 -27.68
N ASP A 60 12.93 -5.33 -27.71
CA ASP A 60 13.60 -6.24 -28.65
C ASP A 60 13.10 -6.08 -30.10
N GLY A 61 11.99 -5.36 -30.30
CA GLY A 61 11.35 -5.12 -31.60
C GLY A 61 10.63 -6.34 -32.19
N SER A 62 10.71 -7.50 -31.54
CA SER A 62 10.19 -8.77 -32.06
C SER A 62 9.09 -9.37 -31.21
N SER A 63 9.10 -9.14 -29.89
CA SER A 63 8.13 -9.74 -28.98
C SER A 63 6.88 -8.86 -28.88
N PRO A 64 5.74 -9.26 -29.45
CA PRO A 64 4.52 -8.46 -29.40
C PRO A 64 3.95 -8.43 -27.98
N LEU A 65 3.42 -7.29 -27.59
CA LEU A 65 2.60 -7.15 -26.39
C LEU A 65 1.13 -7.33 -26.77
N LYS A 66 0.39 -8.07 -25.95
CA LYS A 66 -1.04 -8.26 -26.15
C LYS A 66 -1.79 -6.99 -25.73
N VAL A 67 -2.12 -6.18 -26.72
CA VAL A 67 -2.93 -4.96 -26.56
C VAL A 67 -4.40 -5.36 -26.40
N ILE A 68 -5.03 -4.86 -25.34
CA ILE A 68 -6.45 -5.04 -25.02
C ILE A 68 -7.28 -3.84 -25.49
N GLY A 69 -6.65 -2.66 -25.56
CA GLY A 69 -7.30 -1.43 -25.98
C GLY A 69 -6.42 -0.22 -25.74
N GLU A 70 -7.06 0.93 -25.60
CA GLU A 70 -6.41 2.22 -25.32
C GLU A 70 -7.19 3.00 -24.26
N VAL A 71 -6.49 3.92 -23.61
CA VAL A 71 -7.05 4.78 -22.55
C VAL A 71 -6.66 6.22 -22.79
N HIS A 72 -7.56 7.11 -22.40
CA HIS A 72 -7.35 8.55 -22.33
C HIS A 72 -7.82 8.99 -20.95
N THR A 73 -6.90 9.38 -20.07
CA THR A 73 -7.22 9.76 -18.69
C THR A 73 -6.25 10.82 -18.15
N ASN A 74 -6.61 11.43 -17.03
CA ASN A 74 -5.77 12.41 -16.33
C ASN A 74 -5.32 11.85 -14.98
N PHE A 75 -4.04 12.01 -14.69
CA PHE A 75 -3.47 11.84 -13.35
C PHE A 75 -3.32 13.20 -12.69
N THR A 76 -3.24 13.23 -11.36
CA THR A 76 -3.08 14.45 -10.59
C THR A 76 -1.93 14.35 -9.60
N ARG A 77 -1.11 15.40 -9.53
CA ARG A 77 -0.06 15.56 -8.51
C ARG A 77 0.07 17.04 -8.18
N ASP A 78 0.03 17.38 -6.89
CA ASP A 78 0.15 18.76 -6.40
C ASP A 78 -0.83 19.74 -7.09
N GLY A 79 -2.09 19.32 -7.25
CA GLY A 79 -3.13 20.10 -7.93
C GLY A 79 -2.96 20.24 -9.45
N ARG A 80 -1.92 19.66 -10.04
CA ARG A 80 -1.69 19.69 -11.49
C ARG A 80 -2.22 18.42 -12.15
N GLU A 81 -2.93 18.59 -13.26
CA GLU A 81 -3.36 17.49 -14.12
C GLU A 81 -2.25 17.10 -15.11
N LEU A 82 -2.03 15.80 -15.23
CA LEU A 82 -1.08 15.16 -16.13
C LEU A 82 -1.86 14.26 -17.09
N HIS A 83 -1.87 14.62 -18.36
CA HIS A 83 -2.64 13.94 -19.39
C HIS A 83 -1.93 12.67 -19.82
N PHE A 84 -2.66 11.56 -19.84
CA PHE A 84 -2.14 10.25 -20.24
C PHE A 84 -3.02 9.63 -21.32
N GLU A 85 -2.39 9.33 -22.44
CA GLU A 85 -2.97 8.59 -23.56
C GLU A 85 -2.04 7.43 -23.85
N GLY A 86 -2.54 6.20 -23.83
CA GLY A 86 -1.68 5.03 -23.96
C GLY A 86 -2.42 3.74 -24.24
N LEU A 87 -1.65 2.71 -24.60
CA LEU A 87 -2.17 1.38 -24.88
C LEU A 87 -2.34 0.59 -23.60
N VAL A 88 -3.46 -0.11 -23.49
CA VAL A 88 -3.69 -1.07 -22.42
C VAL A 88 -3.17 -2.42 -22.84
N VAL A 89 -2.22 -2.95 -22.09
CA VAL A 89 -1.59 -4.25 -22.35
C VAL A 89 -1.92 -5.25 -21.24
N GLU A 90 -2.05 -6.52 -21.59
CA GLU A 90 -2.42 -7.58 -20.63
C GLU A 90 -1.39 -7.71 -19.52
N THR A 91 -0.11 -7.78 -19.90
CA THR A 91 1.03 -7.91 -19.00
C THR A 91 2.05 -6.82 -19.29
N LEU A 92 2.60 -6.26 -18.22
CA LEU A 92 3.63 -5.23 -18.20
C LEU A 92 4.34 -5.38 -16.84
N ASP A 93 5.63 -5.09 -16.69
CA ASP A 93 6.32 -5.24 -15.40
C ASP A 93 6.00 -4.13 -14.39
N VAL A 94 5.54 -3.00 -14.90
CA VAL A 94 5.04 -1.87 -14.12
C VAL A 94 3.54 -1.71 -14.32
N ASP A 95 2.88 -0.96 -13.44
CA ASP A 95 1.46 -0.66 -13.61
C ASP A 95 1.26 0.33 -14.77
N ILE A 96 2.10 1.36 -14.86
CA ILE A 96 2.03 2.41 -15.88
C ILE A 96 3.44 2.74 -16.36
N LEU A 97 3.65 2.63 -17.66
CA LEU A 97 4.86 3.07 -18.36
C LEU A 97 4.54 4.37 -19.12
N ALA A 98 5.17 5.45 -18.71
CA ALA A 98 5.07 6.77 -19.32
C ALA A 98 6.29 7.00 -20.22
N GLY A 99 6.09 6.85 -21.51
CA GLY A 99 7.10 7.02 -22.54
C GLY A 99 7.28 8.47 -22.99
N ILE A 100 7.93 8.63 -24.14
CA ILE A 100 8.14 9.93 -24.80
C ILE A 100 6.84 10.74 -24.96
N PRO A 101 5.71 10.18 -25.46
CA PRO A 101 4.51 10.98 -25.66
C PRO A 101 3.95 11.61 -24.37
N PHE A 102 4.02 10.89 -23.23
CA PHE A 102 3.60 11.46 -21.95
C PHE A 102 4.52 12.59 -21.49
N MET A 103 5.84 12.42 -21.65
CA MET A 103 6.81 13.43 -21.25
C MET A 103 6.69 14.71 -22.09
N GLU A 104 6.53 14.58 -23.41
CA GLU A 104 6.32 15.72 -24.31
C GLU A 104 5.02 16.46 -23.97
N LYS A 105 3.92 15.72 -23.80
CA LYS A 105 2.59 16.31 -23.54
C LYS A 105 2.54 17.09 -22.23
N ASN A 106 3.24 16.62 -21.20
CA ASN A 106 3.19 17.19 -19.86
C ASN A 106 4.42 18.05 -19.50
N ASP A 107 5.34 18.22 -20.44
CA ASP A 107 6.63 18.90 -20.27
C ASP A 107 7.41 18.34 -19.08
N ILE A 108 7.86 17.09 -19.21
CA ILE A 108 8.57 16.36 -18.16
C ILE A 108 9.99 16.03 -18.62
N SER A 109 10.95 16.29 -17.74
CA SER A 109 12.34 15.85 -17.91
C SER A 109 12.80 15.03 -16.72
N ILE A 110 13.77 14.14 -16.97
CA ILE A 110 14.36 13.28 -15.95
C ILE A 110 15.83 13.64 -15.75
N ARG A 111 16.29 13.63 -14.51
CA ARG A 111 17.69 13.82 -14.14
C ARG A 111 18.15 12.65 -13.25
N PRO A 112 18.52 11.51 -13.86
CA PRO A 112 18.81 10.27 -13.12
C PRO A 112 19.92 10.42 -12.08
N ALA A 113 20.97 11.19 -12.39
CA ALA A 113 22.09 11.41 -11.47
C ALA A 113 21.68 12.07 -10.13
N LYS A 114 20.61 12.87 -10.14
CA LYS A 114 20.03 13.47 -8.92
C LYS A 114 18.74 12.78 -8.46
N ARG A 115 18.31 11.73 -9.16
CA ARG A 115 17.02 11.09 -8.97
C ARG A 115 15.85 12.08 -9.00
N GLN A 116 15.84 12.97 -9.98
CA GLN A 116 14.81 14.00 -10.11
C GLN A 116 13.93 13.77 -11.33
N VAL A 117 12.63 14.01 -11.16
CA VAL A 117 11.66 14.28 -12.23
C VAL A 117 11.33 15.77 -12.15
N ILE A 118 11.49 16.49 -13.25
CA ILE A 118 11.32 17.94 -13.32
C ILE A 118 10.16 18.20 -14.28
N LEU A 119 9.17 18.95 -13.83
CA LEU A 119 8.07 19.41 -14.67
C LEU A 119 8.40 20.78 -15.30
N GLY A 120 7.72 21.13 -16.39
CA GLY A 120 7.95 22.35 -17.19
C GLY A 120 7.88 23.69 -16.45
N ASN A 121 7.23 23.71 -15.29
CA ASN A 121 7.17 24.87 -14.40
C ASN A 121 8.35 24.90 -13.40
N ASN A 122 9.39 24.10 -13.63
CA ASN A 122 10.54 23.87 -12.76
C ASN A 122 10.21 23.22 -11.40
N THR A 123 9.02 22.65 -11.22
CA THR A 123 8.73 21.83 -10.03
C THR A 123 9.57 20.56 -10.09
N VAL A 124 10.30 20.27 -9.02
CA VAL A 124 11.22 19.13 -8.92
C VAL A 124 10.71 18.12 -7.91
N TYR A 125 10.56 16.88 -8.35
CA TYR A 125 10.25 15.74 -7.48
C TYR A 125 11.45 14.82 -7.41
N THR A 126 11.81 14.40 -6.19
CA THR A 126 12.89 13.43 -5.98
C THR A 126 12.28 12.04 -5.84
N TYR A 127 12.76 11.09 -6.63
CA TYR A 127 12.30 9.70 -6.62
C TYR A 127 13.33 8.76 -5.96
N GLY A 128 12.86 7.57 -5.59
CA GLY A 128 13.63 6.59 -4.83
C GLY A 128 13.60 6.85 -3.33
N SER A 129 14.01 5.85 -2.55
CA SER A 129 14.11 6.01 -1.09
C SER A 129 15.13 7.11 -0.77
N VAL A 130 14.62 8.21 -0.22
CA VAL A 130 15.43 9.09 0.60
C VAL A 130 15.54 8.35 1.92
N GLN A 131 16.72 7.84 2.26
CA GLN A 131 16.98 7.46 3.63
C GLN A 131 16.71 8.72 4.45
N ASN A 132 15.62 8.71 5.21
CA ASN A 132 15.38 9.75 6.20
C ASN A 132 16.49 9.58 7.24
N THR A 133 17.61 10.26 7.01
CA THR A 133 18.67 10.50 7.98
C THR A 133 18.22 11.55 9.00
N SER A 134 16.91 11.76 9.15
CA SER A 134 16.42 12.54 10.27
C SER A 134 16.68 11.73 11.52
N GLU A 135 17.73 12.14 12.23
CA GLU A 135 17.94 11.96 13.67
C GLU A 135 16.79 12.54 14.51
N HIS A 136 15.57 12.57 13.97
CA HIS A 136 14.41 12.64 14.84
C HIS A 136 14.34 11.27 15.50
N HIS A 137 14.65 11.24 16.79
CA HIS A 137 14.07 10.28 17.71
C HIS A 137 12.53 10.44 17.62
N THR A 138 11.92 9.99 16.53
CA THR A 138 10.54 10.29 16.20
C THR A 138 9.69 9.42 17.08
N VAL A 139 9.23 10.04 18.17
CA VAL A 139 8.04 9.61 18.89
C VAL A 139 7.03 9.20 17.82
N ARG A 140 6.63 7.91 17.81
CA ARG A 140 5.60 7.34 16.93
C ARG A 140 4.25 8.01 17.24
N ARG A 141 4.10 9.28 16.89
CA ARG A 141 2.91 10.07 17.21
C ARG A 141 1.89 9.80 16.13
N ALA A 142 0.75 9.25 16.54
CA ALA A 142 -0.44 9.32 15.74
C ALA A 142 -0.78 10.81 15.53
N HIS A 143 -1.12 11.19 14.30
CA HIS A 143 -1.58 12.52 13.99
C HIS A 143 -3.09 12.51 13.76
N VAL A 144 -3.81 13.35 14.51
CA VAL A 144 -5.27 13.45 14.39
C VAL A 144 -5.61 14.32 13.20
N LEU A 145 -6.35 13.77 12.24
CA LEU A 145 -6.85 14.50 11.09
C LEU A 145 -8.12 15.27 11.47
N ARG A 146 -8.16 16.53 11.04
CA ARG A 146 -9.29 17.43 11.27
C ARG A 146 -10.03 17.69 9.97
N ALA A 147 -11.34 17.58 10.01
CA ALA A 147 -12.20 17.93 8.88
C ALA A 147 -11.98 19.40 8.46
N PRO A 148 -12.33 19.77 7.21
CA PRO A 148 -12.24 21.14 6.74
C PRO A 148 -12.93 22.15 7.68
N ALA A 149 -12.55 23.43 7.53
CA ALA A 149 -13.09 24.53 8.32
C ALA A 149 -14.59 24.81 8.05
N GLN A 150 -15.19 24.09 7.11
CA GLN A 150 -16.59 24.16 6.73
C GLN A 150 -17.21 22.77 6.81
N PHE A 151 -18.52 22.74 7.06
CA PHE A 151 -19.29 21.49 6.97
C PHE A 151 -19.09 20.87 5.58
N THR A 152 -18.74 19.60 5.54
CA THR A 152 -18.37 18.91 4.29
C THR A 152 -19.10 17.58 4.23
N THR A 153 -19.81 17.33 3.13
CA THR A 153 -20.44 16.03 2.84
C THR A 153 -19.64 15.33 1.75
N ILE A 154 -19.21 14.10 2.01
CA ILE A 154 -18.54 13.23 1.05
C ILE A 154 -19.57 12.24 0.50
N TRP A 155 -19.88 12.33 -0.78
CA TRP A 155 -20.83 11.45 -1.45
C TRP A 155 -20.23 10.08 -1.81
N PRO A 156 -21.05 9.05 -2.01
CA PRO A 156 -20.60 7.76 -2.56
C PRO A 156 -19.78 7.94 -3.84
N GLY A 157 -18.56 7.39 -3.85
CA GLY A 157 -17.61 7.50 -4.97
C GLY A 157 -16.68 8.72 -4.91
N ASP A 158 -17.00 9.72 -4.10
CA ASP A 158 -16.13 10.88 -3.87
C ASP A 158 -15.04 10.57 -2.84
N PHE A 159 -14.13 11.52 -2.65
CA PHE A 159 -13.07 11.44 -1.66
C PHE A 159 -12.84 12.76 -0.95
N LEU A 160 -12.36 12.68 0.29
CA LEU A 160 -11.84 13.84 1.02
C LEU A 160 -10.33 13.95 0.77
N GLU A 161 -9.91 15.03 0.12
CA GLU A 161 -8.49 15.37 0.00
C GLU A 161 -8.03 16.18 1.22
N MET A 162 -6.91 15.77 1.81
CA MET A 162 -6.33 16.40 3.00
C MET A 162 -4.85 16.68 2.77
N GLN A 163 -4.42 17.90 3.10
CA GLN A 163 -3.00 18.24 3.17
C GLN A 163 -2.42 17.74 4.49
N LEU A 164 -1.36 16.94 4.42
CA LEU A 164 -0.60 16.55 5.59
C LEU A 164 0.38 17.66 6.00
N PRO A 165 0.55 17.88 7.31
CA PRO A 165 1.61 18.75 7.82
C PRO A 165 3.00 18.29 7.41
N SER A 166 3.89 19.25 7.11
CA SER A 166 5.25 18.98 6.61
C SER A 166 6.16 18.32 7.64
N ASP A 167 5.84 18.41 8.93
CA ASP A 167 6.53 17.71 10.02
C ASP A 167 6.27 16.20 10.02
N ILE A 168 5.22 15.75 9.35
CA ILE A 168 4.84 14.33 9.25
C ILE A 168 5.21 13.77 7.89
N CYS A 169 5.08 14.57 6.84
CA CYS A 169 5.28 14.14 5.47
C CYS A 169 6.15 15.16 4.73
N SER A 170 7.44 14.84 4.60
CA SER A 170 8.38 15.55 3.73
C SER A 170 8.44 14.94 2.32
N THR A 171 8.06 13.66 2.19
CA THR A 171 8.04 12.89 0.95
C THR A 171 6.82 11.97 0.90
N ASP A 172 6.49 11.47 -0.29
CA ASP A 172 5.42 10.49 -0.50
C ASP A 172 5.69 9.22 0.32
N ASP A 173 4.76 8.84 1.21
CA ASP A 173 4.89 7.70 2.11
C ASP A 173 3.52 7.04 2.37
N THR A 174 3.53 5.84 2.96
CA THR A 174 2.33 5.08 3.33
C THR A 174 2.03 5.23 4.82
N PHE A 175 0.77 5.56 5.10
CA PHE A 175 0.23 5.78 6.44
C PHE A 175 -0.91 4.80 6.73
N ALA A 176 -1.02 4.35 7.98
CA ALA A 176 -2.20 3.65 8.47
C ALA A 176 -3.24 4.66 8.96
N ILE A 177 -4.46 4.56 8.45
CA ILE A 177 -5.65 5.29 8.92
C ILE A 177 -6.30 4.45 10.02
N GLU A 178 -6.62 5.11 11.13
CA GLU A 178 -7.43 4.56 12.21
C GLU A 178 -8.66 5.47 12.44
N PRO A 179 -9.90 4.94 12.34
CA PRO A 179 -11.10 5.72 12.64
C PRO A 179 -11.16 6.17 14.09
N ARG A 180 -11.76 7.32 14.35
CA ARG A 180 -12.18 7.70 15.71
C ARG A 180 -13.64 7.31 15.90
N LEU A 181 -13.88 6.21 16.60
CA LEU A 181 -15.23 5.67 16.82
C LEU A 181 -16.16 6.64 17.56
N GLU A 182 -15.60 7.56 18.35
CA GLU A 182 -16.33 8.62 19.06
C GLU A 182 -16.68 9.84 18.17
N SER A 183 -16.18 9.89 16.92
CA SER A 183 -16.48 10.99 16.00
C SER A 183 -17.95 10.99 15.60
N HIS A 184 -18.49 12.16 15.25
CA HIS A 184 -19.87 12.29 14.81
C HIS A 184 -20.12 11.41 13.58
N VAL A 185 -19.21 11.45 12.60
CA VAL A 185 -19.31 10.65 11.37
C VAL A 185 -19.32 9.14 11.64
N SER A 186 -18.59 8.67 12.67
CA SER A 186 -18.63 7.27 13.09
C SER A 186 -19.89 6.94 13.90
N SER A 187 -20.33 7.86 14.76
CA SER A 187 -21.49 7.66 15.65
C SER A 187 -22.83 7.62 14.91
N MET A 188 -23.00 8.41 13.83
CA MET A 188 -24.24 8.39 13.03
C MET A 188 -24.53 7.03 12.42
N HIS A 189 -23.51 6.20 12.25
CA HIS A 189 -23.63 4.87 11.65
C HIS A 189 -23.25 3.73 12.60
N ALA A 190 -23.06 4.01 13.90
CA ALA A 190 -22.57 3.08 14.91
C ALA A 190 -23.47 1.86 15.20
N GLY A 191 -24.63 1.74 14.54
CA GLY A 191 -25.49 0.55 14.60
C GLY A 191 -25.09 -0.58 13.65
N LYS A 192 -24.13 -0.34 12.75
CA LYS A 192 -23.56 -1.35 11.85
C LYS A 192 -22.05 -1.17 11.80
N ASP A 193 -21.28 -2.09 12.40
CA ASP A 193 -19.82 -2.08 12.40
C ASP A 193 -19.21 -1.93 10.98
N SER A 194 -19.98 -2.32 9.95
CA SER A 194 -19.61 -2.21 8.53
C SER A 194 -19.64 -0.78 7.96
N ASN A 195 -20.03 0.23 8.74
CA ASN A 195 -20.34 1.56 8.21
C ASN A 195 -19.54 2.69 8.87
N VAL A 196 -18.50 2.33 9.63
CA VAL A 196 -17.54 3.28 10.21
C VAL A 196 -16.67 3.85 9.09
N TRP A 197 -16.68 5.18 8.97
CA TRP A 197 -15.89 5.90 7.98
C TRP A 197 -14.97 6.95 8.62
N PRO A 198 -13.70 7.02 8.20
CA PRO A 198 -13.04 6.10 7.27
C PRO A 198 -12.75 4.73 7.91
N PRO A 199 -12.83 3.62 7.16
CA PRO A 199 -12.43 2.32 7.70
C PRO A 199 -10.92 2.29 7.99
N PRO A 200 -10.46 1.40 8.89
CA PRO A 200 -9.04 1.13 9.04
C PRO A 200 -8.43 0.71 7.69
N ASN A 201 -7.42 1.42 7.21
CA ASN A 201 -6.81 1.15 5.91
C ASN A 201 -5.40 1.73 5.81
N LEU A 202 -4.62 1.28 4.82
CA LEU A 202 -3.40 1.94 4.39
C LEU A 202 -3.71 2.99 3.32
N ILE A 203 -3.10 4.15 3.42
CA ILE A 203 -3.21 5.24 2.46
C ILE A 203 -1.82 5.75 2.10
N THR A 204 -1.59 6.07 0.83
CA THR A 204 -0.32 6.66 0.39
C THR A 204 -0.52 8.15 0.16
N SER A 205 0.41 8.96 0.66
CA SER A 205 0.45 10.38 0.36
C SER A 205 1.10 10.64 -1.00
N VAL A 206 0.58 11.60 -1.75
CA VAL A 206 1.16 12.10 -2.99
C VAL A 206 1.26 13.62 -2.91
N ALA A 207 2.46 14.16 -3.05
CA ALA A 207 2.78 15.58 -2.85
C ALA A 207 2.28 16.11 -1.49
N GLY A 208 2.47 15.31 -0.42
CA GLY A 208 2.03 15.66 0.93
C GLY A 208 0.51 15.61 1.13
N ARG A 209 -0.27 15.10 0.17
CA ARG A 209 -1.73 15.01 0.27
C ARG A 209 -2.18 13.56 0.33
N ILE A 210 -3.28 13.31 1.01
CA ILE A 210 -3.96 12.01 1.03
C ILE A 210 -5.41 12.18 0.54
N ARG A 211 -5.96 11.12 -0.07
CA ARG A 211 -7.37 11.08 -0.52
C ARG A 211 -8.10 9.93 0.15
N ILE A 212 -9.04 10.25 1.05
CA ILE A 212 -9.83 9.28 1.80
C ILE A 212 -11.17 9.07 1.07
N PRO A 213 -11.39 7.95 0.38
CA PRO A 213 -12.60 7.73 -0.41
C PRO A 213 -13.80 7.36 0.46
N ASN A 214 -14.99 7.78 0.03
CA ASN A 214 -16.24 7.19 0.46
C ASN A 214 -16.63 6.06 -0.51
N LEU A 215 -16.30 4.82 -0.14
CA LEU A 215 -16.67 3.62 -0.90
C LEU A 215 -18.00 3.01 -0.42
N THR A 216 -18.71 3.68 0.48
CA THR A 216 -20.03 3.24 0.94
C THR A 216 -21.12 3.78 0.01
N GLN A 217 -22.33 3.25 0.12
CA GLN A 217 -23.49 3.73 -0.64
C GLN A 217 -24.18 4.94 0.01
N GLU A 218 -23.70 5.38 1.19
CA GLU A 218 -24.31 6.46 1.97
C GLU A 218 -23.37 7.66 2.03
N PRO A 219 -23.91 8.90 2.09
CA PRO A 219 -23.09 10.10 2.27
C PRO A 219 -22.56 10.20 3.71
N HIS A 220 -21.32 10.67 3.85
CA HIS A 220 -20.72 10.96 5.16
C HIS A 220 -20.57 12.46 5.36
N SER A 221 -21.07 12.97 6.48
CA SER A 221 -21.03 14.40 6.79
C SER A 221 -20.09 14.70 7.94
N LEU A 222 -19.06 15.49 7.66
CA LEU A 222 -18.08 15.97 8.63
C LEU A 222 -18.45 17.36 9.13
N ARG A 223 -18.46 17.52 10.46
CA ARG A 223 -18.63 18.84 11.07
C ARG A 223 -17.34 19.64 10.92
N ARG A 224 -17.47 20.98 10.99
CA ARG A 224 -16.34 21.91 10.95
C ARG A 224 -15.26 21.50 11.96
N ASN A 225 -14.03 21.31 11.49
CA ASN A 225 -12.84 20.99 12.30
C ASN A 225 -12.97 19.72 13.18
N GLU A 226 -13.92 18.84 12.88
CA GLU A 226 -14.12 17.60 13.61
C GLU A 226 -12.89 16.69 13.53
N HIS A 227 -12.55 16.03 14.64
CA HIS A 227 -11.49 15.02 14.66
C HIS A 227 -12.09 13.66 14.33
N PHE A 228 -11.97 13.24 13.07
CA PHE A 228 -12.71 12.08 12.56
C PHE A 228 -11.85 10.82 12.39
N CYS A 229 -10.54 10.97 12.16
CA CYS A 229 -9.61 9.85 12.13
C CYS A 229 -8.21 10.28 12.59
N GLN A 230 -7.32 9.30 12.74
CA GLN A 230 -5.90 9.52 12.97
C GLN A 230 -5.06 8.73 11.99
N ILE A 231 -3.88 9.25 11.67
CA ILE A 231 -2.90 8.59 10.82
C ILE A 231 -1.63 8.23 11.58
N ARG A 232 -0.99 7.15 11.16
CA ARG A 232 0.32 6.72 11.68
C ARG A 232 1.25 6.36 10.54
N SER A 233 2.51 6.74 10.64
CA SER A 233 3.53 6.28 9.71
C SER A 233 3.63 4.75 9.78
N THR A 234 3.61 4.11 8.62
CA THR A 234 3.90 2.68 8.54
C THR A 234 5.41 2.46 8.55
N TYR A 235 5.82 1.24 8.88
CA TYR A 235 7.20 0.81 8.69
C TYR A 235 7.16 -0.61 8.13
N VAL A 236 8.07 -0.90 7.23
CA VAL A 236 8.34 -2.28 6.81
C VAL A 236 9.40 -2.81 7.78
N PRO A 237 9.08 -3.80 8.63
CA PRO A 237 10.11 -4.43 9.46
C PRO A 237 11.18 -5.02 8.54
N GLU A 238 12.45 -4.83 8.90
CA GLU A 238 13.54 -5.54 8.24
C GLU A 238 13.31 -7.03 8.44
N CYS A 239 13.03 -7.75 7.34
CA CYS A 239 13.12 -9.20 7.36
C CYS A 239 14.59 -9.52 7.59
N ILE A 240 14.94 -9.88 8.82
CA ILE A 240 16.16 -10.63 9.07
C ILE A 240 15.95 -11.92 8.29
N SER A 241 16.56 -12.02 7.11
CA SER A 241 16.80 -13.30 6.49
C SER A 241 17.78 -14.01 7.41
N ASP A 242 17.27 -14.69 8.43
CA ASP A 242 18.00 -15.78 9.03
C ASP A 242 18.11 -16.83 7.91
N ALA A 243 19.12 -16.66 7.06
CA ALA A 243 19.82 -17.77 6.48
C ALA A 243 20.44 -18.51 7.67
N VAL A 244 19.60 -19.24 8.42
CA VAL A 244 20.06 -20.41 9.12
C VAL A 244 20.48 -21.34 7.98
N GLU A 245 21.77 -21.31 7.65
CA GLU A 245 22.43 -22.52 7.18
C GLU A 245 22.06 -23.59 8.20
N SER A 246 21.02 -24.37 7.91
CA SER A 246 20.72 -25.59 8.62
C SER A 246 21.77 -26.63 8.24
N THR A 247 23.02 -26.39 8.65
CA THR A 247 23.93 -27.47 9.01
C THR A 247 23.54 -27.96 10.40
N GLU A 248 22.32 -28.48 10.54
CA GLU A 248 22.02 -29.38 11.64
C GLU A 248 22.27 -30.79 11.13
N ASN A 249 23.40 -31.33 11.57
CA ASN A 249 23.62 -32.76 11.64
C ASN A 249 22.35 -33.42 12.18
N ILE A 250 21.84 -34.40 11.44
CA ILE A 250 20.75 -35.26 11.87
C ILE A 250 21.30 -36.16 12.98
N ASP A 251 21.48 -35.61 14.17
CA ASP A 251 21.53 -36.38 15.39
C ASP A 251 20.09 -36.67 15.80
N LYS A 252 19.77 -37.96 15.75
CA LYS A 252 18.47 -38.55 16.04
C LYS A 252 18.02 -38.17 17.46
N ILE A 253 17.30 -37.07 17.62
CA ILE A 253 16.50 -36.81 18.81
C ILE A 253 15.14 -37.47 18.58
N ASN A 254 14.95 -38.63 19.20
CA ASN A 254 13.67 -39.30 19.33
C ASN A 254 12.69 -38.40 20.11
N HIS A 255 11.96 -37.54 19.41
CA HIS A 255 10.76 -36.95 19.98
C HIS A 255 9.61 -37.97 19.84
N PRO A 256 8.90 -38.30 20.94
CA PRO A 256 7.70 -39.12 20.84
C PRO A 256 6.71 -38.40 19.92
N ARG A 257 6.19 -39.14 18.95
CA ARG A 257 5.24 -38.65 17.96
C ARG A 257 3.93 -38.30 18.67
N LEU A 258 3.82 -37.08 19.19
CA LEU A 258 2.55 -36.57 19.75
C LEU A 258 1.57 -36.48 18.59
N THR A 259 0.40 -37.10 18.75
CA THR A 259 -0.61 -37.23 17.70
C THR A 259 -1.34 -35.92 17.40
N ASN A 260 -1.27 -34.94 18.30
CA ASN A 260 -1.91 -33.62 18.17
C ASN A 260 -0.91 -32.50 18.54
N HIS A 261 -0.84 -31.45 17.73
CA HIS A 261 0.08 -30.32 17.89
C HIS A 261 -0.29 -29.37 19.05
N SER A 262 -1.54 -29.42 19.49
CA SER A 262 -2.11 -28.59 20.55
C SER A 262 -1.82 -29.07 21.98
N GLU A 263 -1.16 -30.22 22.16
CA GLU A 263 -0.89 -30.78 23.50
C GLU A 263 0.04 -29.92 24.37
N SER A 264 0.81 -29.01 23.75
CA SER A 264 1.66 -28.04 24.47
C SER A 264 0.91 -26.81 24.98
N VAL A 265 -0.37 -26.62 24.62
CA VAL A 265 -1.16 -25.44 24.98
C VAL A 265 -1.64 -25.56 26.44
N LYS A 266 -1.07 -24.73 27.32
CA LYS A 266 -1.53 -24.61 28.71
C LYS A 266 -2.79 -23.74 28.77
N ILE A 267 -3.95 -24.38 28.93
CA ILE A 267 -5.22 -23.69 29.15
C ILE A 267 -5.36 -23.39 30.64
N ASP A 268 -5.59 -22.12 30.96
CA ASP A 268 -5.88 -21.60 32.32
C ASP A 268 -4.74 -21.83 33.35
N PRO A 269 -3.57 -21.19 33.16
CA PRO A 269 -2.46 -21.29 34.13
C PRO A 269 -2.84 -20.75 35.52
N ASP A 270 -3.83 -19.86 35.60
CA ASP A 270 -4.24 -19.17 36.83
C ASP A 270 -5.46 -19.82 37.51
N ASN A 271 -5.98 -20.92 36.93
CA ASN A 271 -7.12 -21.71 37.43
C ASN A 271 -8.41 -20.92 37.69
N LEU A 272 -8.66 -19.86 36.90
CA LEU A 272 -9.80 -18.95 37.06
C LEU A 272 -11.04 -19.39 36.27
N LEU A 273 -10.92 -20.36 35.36
CA LEU A 273 -12.03 -20.79 34.52
C LEU A 273 -12.84 -21.94 35.15
N SER A 274 -14.16 -21.88 34.97
CA SER A 274 -15.07 -22.97 35.34
C SER A 274 -14.78 -24.23 34.52
N GLN A 275 -15.13 -25.41 35.06
CA GLN A 275 -14.87 -26.69 34.38
C GLN A 275 -15.57 -26.80 33.03
N GLU A 276 -16.77 -26.23 32.90
CA GLU A 276 -17.51 -26.21 31.64
C GLU A 276 -16.77 -25.41 30.55
N LEU A 277 -16.21 -24.25 30.90
CA LEU A 277 -15.45 -23.41 29.98
C LEU A 277 -14.13 -24.07 29.59
N LYS A 278 -13.46 -24.76 30.52
CA LYS A 278 -12.24 -25.53 30.24
C LYS A 278 -12.45 -26.61 29.20
N VAL A 279 -13.58 -27.32 29.26
CA VAL A 279 -13.94 -28.36 28.28
C VAL A 279 -14.20 -27.74 26.92
N LYS A 280 -15.04 -26.69 26.84
CA LYS A 280 -15.30 -25.97 25.57
C LYS A 280 -14.02 -25.44 24.92
N PHE A 281 -13.09 -24.93 25.72
CA PHE A 281 -11.82 -24.43 25.21
C PHE A 281 -10.93 -25.56 24.68
N ARG A 282 -10.85 -26.70 25.39
CA ARG A 282 -10.11 -27.88 24.94
C ARG A 282 -10.66 -28.42 23.61
N ASP A 283 -11.97 -28.49 23.47
CA ASP A 283 -12.60 -28.96 22.24
C ASP A 283 -12.33 -28.00 21.07
N THR A 284 -12.37 -26.69 21.33
CA THR A 284 -12.01 -25.68 20.32
C THR A 284 -10.54 -25.79 19.91
N VAL A 285 -9.63 -25.93 20.88
CA VAL A 285 -8.19 -26.05 20.62
C VAL A 285 -7.87 -27.31 19.80
N LYS A 286 -8.57 -28.42 20.06
CA LYS A 286 -8.48 -29.64 19.24
C LYS A 286 -9.04 -29.44 17.83
N ASN A 287 -10.15 -28.72 17.68
CA ASN A 287 -10.74 -28.44 16.37
C ASN A 287 -9.82 -27.60 15.46
N PHE A 288 -8.92 -26.80 16.06
CA PHE A 288 -7.95 -25.97 15.34
C PHE A 288 -6.49 -26.42 15.55
N ASP A 289 -6.27 -27.72 15.77
CA ASP A 289 -4.94 -28.30 16.03
C ASP A 289 -3.89 -27.90 14.99
N ASP A 290 -4.33 -27.79 13.72
CA ASP A 290 -3.49 -27.44 12.59
C ASP A 290 -2.80 -26.08 12.71
N VAL A 291 -3.41 -25.09 13.40
CA VAL A 291 -2.82 -23.75 13.59
C VAL A 291 -1.51 -23.83 14.40
N PHE A 292 -1.33 -24.88 15.19
CA PHE A 292 -0.14 -25.08 16.02
C PHE A 292 0.95 -25.92 15.34
N ARG A 293 0.79 -26.24 14.04
CA ARG A 293 1.85 -26.91 13.27
C ARG A 293 3.09 -26.00 13.18
N PRO A 294 4.31 -26.53 13.37
CA PRO A 294 5.54 -25.76 13.26
C PRO A 294 5.78 -25.15 11.87
N ILE A 295 5.07 -25.64 10.85
CA ILE A 295 5.15 -25.16 9.46
C ILE A 295 3.73 -24.75 9.07
N PHE A 296 3.30 -23.57 9.49
CA PHE A 296 2.08 -22.92 9.01
C PHE A 296 2.47 -21.73 8.13
N GLN A 297 2.04 -21.73 6.87
CA GLN A 297 2.37 -20.72 5.86
C GLN A 297 1.49 -19.46 5.98
N GLY A 298 0.88 -19.23 7.14
CA GLY A 298 -0.05 -18.12 7.38
C GLY A 298 0.06 -17.59 8.80
N ILE A 299 0.48 -16.32 8.91
CA ILE A 299 0.48 -15.44 10.09
C ILE A 299 1.51 -15.83 11.17
N GLN A 300 2.75 -15.37 10.97
CA GLN A 300 3.81 -15.42 11.97
C GLN A 300 3.58 -14.34 13.04
N TRP A 301 2.89 -14.68 14.13
CA TRP A 301 2.89 -13.86 15.34
C TRP A 301 4.28 -13.93 15.98
N CYS A 302 4.98 -12.79 16.02
CA CYS A 302 6.23 -12.64 16.75
C CYS A 302 6.01 -12.93 18.24
N ARG A 303 6.52 -14.07 18.71
CA ARG A 303 6.75 -14.29 20.15
C ARG A 303 7.90 -13.40 20.60
N ARG A 304 7.59 -12.32 21.33
CA ARG A 304 8.58 -11.68 22.21
C ARG A 304 8.70 -12.53 23.47
N SER A 305 9.82 -13.20 23.62
CA SER A 305 10.28 -13.72 24.91
C SER A 305 10.63 -12.53 25.80
N ILE A 306 9.90 -12.34 26.89
CA ILE A 306 10.32 -11.48 27.99
C ILE A 306 11.24 -12.36 28.84
N SER A 307 12.55 -12.12 28.80
CA SER A 307 13.47 -12.62 29.81
C SER A 307 13.55 -11.59 30.93
N SER A 308 13.23 -12.06 32.14
CA SER A 308 13.43 -11.41 33.43
C SER A 308 14.86 -10.96 33.66
#